data_AF-A0A832GGH0-F1
#
_entry.id   AF-A0A832GGH0-F1
#
_cell.length_a   1.000
_cell.length_b   1.000
_cell.length_c   1.000
_cell.angle_alpha   90.00
_cell.angle_beta   90.00
_cell.angle_gamma   90.00
#
_symmetry.space_group_name_H-M   'P 1'
#
loop_
_entity.id
_entity.type
_entity.pdbx_description
1 polymer ?
#
loop_
_entity_poly.entity_id
_entity_poly.type
_entity_poly.pdbx_seq_one_letter_code
_entity_poly.pdbx_strand_id
1 'polypeptide(L)'
;MGALSLGIGAWRYFAGYESWQTIMFTTLAFAQVWQAIGIRSGNDSIFKVGLLSNKPLFGLAAAVVVAQMAAIYVPTLQDYLKTTALTLPELFLSIGISALVLVYAELEKLFANQR
;
A
#
# COMPACT_ATOMS: atom_id res chain seq x y z
N MET A 1 9.80 1.81 -1.29
CA MET A 1 8.38 2.25 -1.31
C MET A 1 8.22 3.63 -1.91
N GLY A 2 8.94 4.66 -1.42
CA GLY A 2 8.87 6.02 -1.98
C GLY A 2 9.13 6.11 -3.50
N ALA A 3 10.14 5.40 -4.02
CA ALA A 3 10.40 5.37 -5.47
C ALA A 3 9.25 4.76 -6.29
N LEU A 4 8.56 3.74 -5.77
CA LEU A 4 7.39 3.13 -6.43
C LEU A 4 6.22 4.12 -6.47
N SER A 5 5.94 4.79 -5.34
CA SER A 5 4.88 5.80 -5.22
C SER A 5 5.15 7.01 -6.12
N LEU A 6 6.40 7.50 -6.14
CA LEU A 6 6.81 8.59 -7.02
C LEU A 6 6.75 8.18 -8.49
N GLY A 7 7.13 6.95 -8.83
CA GLY A 7 7.05 6.44 -10.20
C GLY A 7 5.62 6.39 -10.72
N ILE A 8 4.66 5.85 -9.95
CA ILE A 8 3.25 5.83 -10.35
C ILE A 8 2.64 7.24 -10.39
N GLY A 9 2.99 8.09 -9.43
CA GLY A 9 2.56 9.49 -9.39
C GLY A 9 3.07 10.27 -10.59
N ALA A 10 4.36 10.15 -10.91
CA ALA A 10 4.97 10.80 -12.07
C ALA A 10 4.35 10.30 -13.38
N TRP A 11 4.17 8.99 -13.55
CA TRP A 11 3.53 8.45 -14.74
C TRP A 11 2.11 9.01 -14.94
N ARG A 12 1.32 9.10 -13.86
CA ARG A 12 -0.03 9.69 -13.91
C ARG A 12 -0.03 11.20 -14.12
N TYR A 13 0.95 11.90 -13.58
CA TYR A 13 1.15 13.33 -13.81
C TYR A 13 1.43 13.60 -15.29
N PHE A 14 2.36 12.86 -15.91
CA PHE A 14 2.65 12.98 -17.34
C PHE A 14 1.47 12.55 -18.24
N ALA A 15 0.59 11.67 -17.74
CA ALA A 15 -0.63 11.28 -18.43
C ALA A 15 -1.81 12.26 -18.24
N GLY A 16 -1.61 13.36 -17.49
CA GLY A 16 -2.60 14.44 -17.35
C GLY A 16 -3.73 14.18 -16.36
N TYR A 17 -3.61 13.19 -15.47
CA TYR A 17 -4.65 12.90 -14.47
C TYR A 17 -4.50 13.78 -13.22
N GLU A 18 -5.57 14.48 -12.82
CA GLU A 18 -5.60 15.28 -11.58
C GLU A 18 -5.51 14.41 -10.31
N SER A 19 -5.84 13.11 -10.40
CA SER A 19 -5.79 12.15 -9.28
C SER A 19 -4.39 11.65 -8.91
N TRP A 20 -3.33 12.17 -9.55
CA TRP A 20 -1.95 11.69 -9.38
C TRP A 20 -1.45 11.74 -7.93
N GLN A 21 -1.79 12.81 -7.18
CA GLN A 21 -1.41 12.95 -5.77
C GLN A 21 -2.08 11.89 -4.90
N THR A 22 -3.37 11.66 -5.13
CA THR A 22 -4.14 10.67 -4.37
C THR A 22 -3.71 9.25 -4.69
N ILE A 23 -3.40 8.93 -5.95
CA ILE A 23 -2.85 7.63 -6.35
C ILE A 23 -1.49 7.40 -5.70
N MET A 24 -0.61 8.41 -5.71
CA MET A 24 0.70 8.33 -5.05
C MET A 24 0.54 8.08 -3.53
N PHE A 25 -0.31 8.87 -2.87
CA PHE A 25 -0.60 8.76 -1.44
C PHE A 25 -1.17 7.37 -1.08
N THR A 26 -2.17 6.92 -1.83
CA THR A 26 -2.83 5.62 -1.63
C THR A 26 -1.86 4.47 -1.86
N THR A 27 -1.06 4.52 -2.92
CA THR A 27 -0.05 3.50 -3.20
C THR A 27 1.01 3.43 -2.09
N LEU A 28 1.44 4.58 -1.56
CA LEU A 28 2.37 4.63 -0.43
C LEU A 28 1.76 4.00 0.85
N ALA A 29 0.52 4.35 1.19
CA ALA A 29 -0.16 3.82 2.38
C ALA A 29 -0.29 2.30 2.32
N PHE A 30 -0.77 1.76 1.19
CA PHE A 30 -0.86 0.31 1.02
C PHE A 30 0.51 -0.36 0.99
N ALA A 31 1.53 0.26 0.37
CA ALA A 31 2.89 -0.27 0.37
C ALA A 31 3.45 -0.44 1.79
N GLN A 32 3.16 0.50 2.69
CA GLN A 32 3.56 0.40 4.10
C GLN A 32 2.83 -0.74 4.81
N VAL A 33 1.53 -0.93 4.54
CA VAL A 33 0.77 -2.06 5.09
C VAL A 33 1.36 -3.39 4.61
N TRP A 34 1.64 -3.53 3.31
CA TRP A 34 2.30 -4.72 2.76
C TRP A 34 3.68 -4.95 3.35
N GLN A 35 4.47 -3.90 3.51
CA GLN A 35 5.79 -3.99 4.14
C GLN A 35 5.68 -4.43 5.61
N ALA A 36 4.73 -3.90 6.38
CA ALA A 36 4.51 -4.28 7.77
C ALA A 36 4.13 -5.77 7.91
N ILE A 37 3.29 -6.27 7.00
CA ILE A 37 2.96 -7.70 6.89
C ILE A 37 4.20 -8.52 6.51
N GLY A 38 4.98 -8.03 5.55
CA GLY A 38 6.24 -8.62 5.09
C GLY A 38 7.27 -8.77 6.21
N ILE A 39 7.63 -7.70 6.90
CA ILE A 39 8.68 -7.72 7.93
C ILE A 39 8.28 -8.61 9.11
N ARG A 40 6.99 -8.61 9.50
CA ARG A 40 6.51 -9.41 10.63
C ARG A 40 6.76 -10.91 10.42
N SER A 41 6.63 -11.43 9.21
CA SER A 41 6.81 -12.87 9.01
C SER A 41 8.28 -13.31 9.17
N GLY A 42 9.22 -12.38 9.37
CA GLY A 42 10.61 -12.69 9.69
C GLY A 42 11.24 -13.56 8.60
N ASN A 43 11.75 -14.74 8.99
CA ASN A 43 12.37 -15.71 8.10
C ASN A 43 11.39 -16.77 7.56
N ASP A 44 10.15 -16.80 8.07
CA ASP A 44 9.10 -17.70 7.59
C ASP A 44 8.23 -16.99 6.55
N SER A 45 7.85 -17.69 5.47
CA SER A 45 6.98 -17.10 4.46
C SER A 45 5.60 -16.76 5.05
N ILE A 46 4.98 -15.67 4.57
CA ILE A 46 3.63 -15.24 5.00
C ILE A 46 2.60 -16.36 4.80
N PHE A 47 2.80 -17.21 3.79
CA PHE A 47 1.97 -18.38 3.50
C PHE A 47 2.03 -19.47 4.60
N LYS A 48 3.12 -19.55 5.37
CA LYS A 48 3.27 -20.48 6.50
C LYS A 48 2.77 -19.91 7.82
N VAL A 49 3.04 -18.63 8.09
CA VAL A 49 2.68 -17.98 9.38
C VAL A 49 1.18 -17.64 9.45
N GLY A 50 0.54 -17.40 8.31
CA GLY A 50 -0.86 -17.01 8.21
C GLY A 50 -1.07 -15.52 8.57
N LEU A 51 -1.82 -14.83 7.70
CA LEU A 51 -2.10 -13.38 7.82
C LEU A 51 -2.77 -13.00 9.16
N LEU A 52 -3.56 -13.90 9.76
CA LEU A 52 -4.35 -13.66 10.97
C LEU A 52 -3.66 -14.03 12.28
N SER A 53 -2.43 -14.57 12.24
CA SER A 53 -1.74 -15.04 13.45
C SER A 53 -1.37 -13.91 14.44
N ASN A 54 -1.32 -12.64 13.99
CA ASN A 54 -1.14 -11.47 14.85
C ASN A 54 -2.30 -10.49 14.64
N LYS A 55 -3.32 -10.66 15.48
CA LYS A 55 -4.49 -9.79 15.57
C LYS A 55 -4.15 -8.31 15.73
N PRO A 56 -3.15 -7.88 16.53
CA PRO A 56 -2.78 -6.47 16.61
C PRO A 56 -2.31 -5.88 15.28
N LEU A 57 -1.46 -6.61 14.52
CA LEU A 57 -1.00 -6.13 13.22
C LEU A 57 -2.15 -6.03 12.21
N PHE A 58 -3.04 -7.02 12.20
CA PHE A 58 -4.23 -6.99 11.37
C PHE A 58 -5.16 -5.83 11.75
N GLY A 59 -5.33 -5.55 13.05
CA GLY A 59 -6.09 -4.40 13.55
C GLY A 59 -5.50 -3.07 13.10
N LEU A 60 -4.17 -2.92 13.16
CA LEU A 60 -3.48 -1.73 12.64
C LEU A 60 -3.63 -1.59 11.13
N ALA A 61 -3.46 -2.67 10.37
CA ALA A 61 -3.66 -2.67 8.92
C ALA A 61 -5.10 -2.27 8.56
N ALA A 62 -6.10 -2.84 9.24
CA ALA A 62 -7.50 -2.49 9.06
C ALA A 62 -7.78 -1.03 9.41
N ALA A 63 -7.21 -0.52 10.52
CA ALA A 63 -7.34 0.88 10.90
C ALA A 63 -6.73 1.82 9.83
N VAL A 64 -5.58 1.46 9.26
CA VAL A 64 -4.97 2.21 8.15
C VAL A 64 -5.85 2.19 6.90
N VAL A 65 -6.43 1.04 6.54
CA VAL A 65 -7.35 0.96 5.40
C VAL A 65 -8.60 1.83 5.64
N VAL A 66 -9.18 1.80 6.83
CA VAL A 66 -10.34 2.64 7.17
C VAL A 66 -9.97 4.12 7.12
N ALA A 67 -8.82 4.51 7.69
CA ALA A 67 -8.33 5.88 7.63
C ALA A 67 -8.05 6.32 6.18
N GLN A 68 -7.52 5.42 5.34
CA GLN A 68 -7.28 5.67 3.92
C GLN A 68 -8.59 5.92 3.18
N MET A 69 -9.60 5.09 3.41
CA MET A 69 -10.94 5.28 2.83
C MET A 69 -11.56 6.59 3.30
N ALA A 70 -11.39 6.95 4.57
CA ALA A 70 -11.83 8.24 5.09
C ALA A 70 -11.10 9.40 4.40
N ALA A 71 -9.77 9.31 4.23
CA ALA A 71 -8.98 10.35 3.57
C ALA A 71 -9.44 10.61 2.13
N ILE A 72 -9.78 9.57 1.37
CA ILE A 72 -10.14 9.70 -0.05
C ILE A 72 -11.63 9.93 -0.31
N TYR A 73 -12.53 9.73 0.67
CA TYR A 73 -13.98 9.89 0.48
C TYR A 73 -14.65 10.92 1.40
N VAL A 74 -13.98 11.38 2.48
CA VAL A 74 -14.54 12.39 3.37
C VAL A 74 -14.14 13.78 2.88
N PRO A 75 -15.10 14.67 2.55
CA PRO A 75 -14.82 15.98 1.93
C PRO A 75 -13.89 16.87 2.76
N THR A 76 -14.05 16.89 4.09
CA THR A 76 -13.17 17.67 4.96
C THR A 76 -11.72 17.21 4.87
N LEU A 77 -11.48 15.90 4.88
CA LEU A 77 -10.14 15.32 4.73
C LEU A 77 -9.59 15.52 3.32
N GLN A 78 -10.44 15.48 2.30
CA GLN A 78 -10.06 15.74 0.92
C GLN A 78 -9.50 17.15 0.73
N ASP A 79 -10.14 18.17 1.31
CA ASP A 79 -9.66 19.54 1.23
C ASP A 79 -8.33 19.73 1.98
N TYR A 80 -8.19 19.12 3.17
CA TYR A 80 -6.96 19.19 3.95
C TYR A 80 -5.78 18.47 3.29
N LEU A 81 -6.01 17.27 2.77
CA LEU A 81 -4.97 16.41 2.16
C LEU A 81 -4.80 16.65 0.66
N LYS A 82 -5.62 17.52 0.07
CA LYS A 82 -5.73 17.76 -1.37
C LYS A 82 -5.92 16.46 -2.17
N THR A 83 -6.74 15.56 -1.62
CA THR A 83 -7.06 14.28 -2.24
C THR A 83 -8.38 14.34 -3.00
N THR A 84 -8.45 13.59 -4.08
CA THR A 84 -9.61 13.43 -4.95
C THR A 84 -10.17 12.02 -4.82
N ALA A 85 -11.50 11.88 -4.95
CA ALA A 85 -12.13 10.56 -4.89
C ALA A 85 -11.57 9.66 -6.00
N LEU A 86 -10.92 8.55 -5.60
CA LEU A 86 -10.46 7.55 -6.55
C LEU A 86 -11.64 6.74 -7.09
N THR A 87 -11.58 6.48 -8.38
CA THR A 87 -12.44 5.48 -9.00
C THR A 87 -12.01 4.07 -8.55
N LEU A 88 -12.95 3.10 -8.57
CA LEU A 88 -12.64 1.70 -8.22
C LEU A 88 -11.43 1.13 -9.00
N PRO A 89 -11.29 1.35 -10.32
CA PRO A 89 -10.11 0.88 -11.06
C PRO A 89 -8.80 1.48 -10.57
N GLU A 90 -8.78 2.75 -10.19
CA GLU A 90 -7.59 3.41 -9.66
C GLU A 90 -7.20 2.87 -8.29
N LEU A 91 -8.19 2.56 -7.44
CA LEU A 91 -7.95 1.94 -6.14
C LEU A 91 -7.31 0.55 -6.32
N PHE A 92 -7.86 -0.28 -7.21
CA PHE A 92 -7.28 -1.59 -7.52
C PHE A 92 -5.88 -1.48 -8.13
N LEU A 93 -5.64 -0.47 -8.96
CA LEU A 93 -4.31 -0.20 -9.51
C LEU A 93 -3.31 0.13 -8.40
N SER A 94 -3.65 1.03 -7.48
CA SER A 94 -2.80 1.38 -6.33
C SER A 94 -2.50 0.17 -5.44
N ILE A 95 -3.52 -0.66 -5.16
CA ILE A 95 -3.34 -1.90 -4.40
C ILE A 95 -2.43 -2.87 -5.16
N GLY A 96 -2.67 -3.08 -6.46
CA GLY A 96 -1.87 -3.98 -7.30
C GLY A 96 -0.39 -3.56 -7.39
N ILE A 97 -0.12 -2.27 -7.59
CA ILE A 97 1.26 -1.75 -7.62
C ILE A 97 1.91 -1.88 -6.24
N SER A 98 1.19 -1.54 -5.18
CA SER A 98 1.71 -1.67 -3.83
C SER A 98 1.99 -3.13 -3.43
N ALA A 99 1.31 -4.11 -4.03
CA ALA A 99 1.57 -5.53 -3.77
C ALA A 99 2.96 -5.99 -4.25
N LEU A 100 3.60 -5.27 -5.18
CA LEU A 100 5.00 -5.52 -5.57
C LEU A 100 5.97 -5.44 -4.38
N VAL A 101 5.61 -4.65 -3.37
CA VAL A 101 6.35 -4.54 -2.10
C VAL A 101 6.33 -5.84 -1.33
N LEU A 102 5.17 -6.48 -1.28
CA LEU A 102 5.01 -7.78 -0.64
C LEU A 102 5.83 -8.84 -1.38
N VAL A 103 5.75 -8.83 -2.71
CA VAL A 103 6.51 -9.76 -3.56
C VAL A 103 8.02 -9.58 -3.34
N TYR A 104 8.50 -8.34 -3.31
CA TYR A 104 9.91 -8.04 -3.04
C TYR A 104 10.34 -8.55 -1.65
N ALA A 105 9.54 -8.29 -0.62
CA ALA A 105 9.83 -8.76 0.73
C ALA A 105 9.82 -10.29 0.86
N GLU A 106 8.94 -10.99 0.14
CA GLU A 106 8.96 -12.46 0.09
C GLU A 106 10.17 -12.99 -0.68
N LEU A 107 10.56 -12.35 -1.78
CA LEU A 107 11.76 -12.71 -2.53
C LEU A 107 13.03 -12.56 -1.69
N GLU A 108 13.17 -11.45 -0.95
CA GLU A 108 14.31 -11.24 -0.03
C GLU A 108 14.42 -12.37 0.98
N LYS A 109 13.30 -12.85 1.53
CA LYS A 109 13.30 -14.00 2.46
C LYS A 109 13.68 -15.30 1.77
N LEU A 110 13.19 -15.55 0.55
CA LEU A 110 13.56 -16.75 -0.20
C LEU A 110 15.07 -16.82 -0.45
N PHE A 111 15.71 -15.69 -0.72
CA PHE A 111 17.18 -15.62 -0.86
C PHE A 111 17.90 -15.68 0.49
N ALA A 112 17.36 -15.07 1.55
CA ALA A 112 17.97 -15.09 2.88
C ALA A 112 17.93 -16.48 3.54
N ASN A 113 16.85 -17.24 3.33
CA ASN A 113 16.66 -18.57 3.89
C ASN A 113 17.43 -19.68 3.13
N GLN A 114 18.17 -19.32 2.07
CA GLN A 114 19.12 -20.20 1.36
C GLN A 114 20.58 -20.01 1.79
N ARG A 115 20.85 -19.20 2.82
CA ARG A 115 22.15 -19.09 3.50
C ARG A 115 22.09 -19.64 4.91
#